data_AF-A0A973WQN7-F1
#
_entry.id   AF-A0A973WQN7-F1
#
_cell.length_a   1.000
_cell.length_b   1.000
_cell.length_c   1.000
_cell.angle_alpha   90.00
_cell.angle_beta   90.00
_cell.angle_gamma   90.00
#
_symmetry.space_group_name_H-M   'P 1'
#
loop_
_entity.id
_entity.type
_entity.pdbx_description
1 polymer ?
#
loop_
_entity_poly.entity_id
_entity_poly.type
_entity_poly.pdbx_seq_one_letter_code
_entity_poly.pdbx_strand_id
1 'polypeptide(L)'
;MALVVSVTTLSWAWFSAARNEHKSSQSTEAADREKARLAVIRSHLQSFYIEGGSLMDKPVPPNASPELIAQYTAEAETWATKANTWIGTELGKGASARFVDRTAYPSRFMSGVAPEVGNAKIFIADLRQNLAKMIETDAWDSGAAR
;
A
#
# COMPACT_ATOMS: atom_id res chain seq x y z
N MET A 1 38.44 13.22 -56.92
CA MET A 1 38.73 13.07 -55.48
C MET A 1 37.41 13.01 -54.72
N ALA A 2 36.85 11.81 -54.49
CA ALA A 2 35.55 11.66 -53.81
C ALA A 2 35.48 10.30 -53.08
N LEU A 3 36.41 10.05 -52.16
CA LEU A 3 36.51 8.75 -51.47
C LEU A 3 37.12 8.91 -50.07
N VAL A 4 36.62 9.87 -49.28
CA VAL A 4 37.02 10.02 -47.85
C VAL A 4 35.80 10.28 -46.93
N VAL A 5 34.59 10.50 -47.45
CA VAL A 5 33.45 10.96 -46.63
C VAL A 5 32.59 9.80 -46.07
N SER A 6 32.82 8.55 -46.49
CA SER A 6 31.89 7.44 -46.23
C SER A 6 32.15 6.65 -44.94
N VAL A 7 33.34 6.76 -44.31
CA VAL A 7 33.72 5.92 -43.16
C VAL A 7 33.34 6.55 -41.81
N THR A 8 33.25 7.89 -41.76
CA THR A 8 32.90 8.63 -40.54
C THR A 8 31.40 8.55 -40.21
N THR A 9 30.52 8.48 -41.21
CA THR A 9 29.06 8.41 -41.01
C THR A 9 28.59 7.06 -40.49
N LEU A 10 29.17 5.96 -40.97
CA LEU A 10 28.90 4.60 -40.47
C LEU A 10 29.27 4.48 -39.00
N SER A 11 30.45 4.96 -38.59
CA SER A 11 30.91 4.90 -37.20
C SER A 11 30.00 5.69 -36.24
N TRP A 12 29.45 6.82 -36.69
CA TRP A 12 28.51 7.64 -35.91
C TRP A 12 27.11 7.00 -35.80
N ALA A 13 26.65 6.30 -36.84
CA ALA A 13 25.39 5.58 -36.83
C ALA A 13 25.42 4.38 -35.86
N TRP A 14 26.50 3.59 -35.87
CA TRP A 14 26.67 2.49 -34.90
C TRP A 14 26.78 2.98 -33.45
N PHE A 15 27.53 4.06 -33.22
CA PHE A 15 27.68 4.62 -31.87
C PHE A 15 26.38 5.23 -31.32
N SER A 16 25.57 5.87 -32.17
CA SER A 16 24.27 6.40 -31.77
C SER A 16 23.22 5.31 -31.54
N ALA A 17 23.22 4.25 -32.36
CA ALA A 17 22.37 3.07 -32.15
C ALA A 17 22.70 2.36 -30.83
N ALA A 18 23.98 2.05 -30.58
CA ALA A 18 24.42 1.40 -29.33
C ALA A 18 24.06 2.24 -28.08
N ARG A 19 24.19 3.57 -28.16
CA ARG A 19 23.81 4.47 -27.07
C ARG A 19 22.29 4.49 -26.84
N ASN A 20 21.49 4.41 -27.91
CA ASN A 20 20.04 4.35 -27.79
C ASN A 20 19.56 3.01 -27.24
N GLU A 21 20.17 1.90 -27.65
CA GLU A 21 19.91 0.55 -27.10
C GLU A 21 20.27 0.46 -25.61
N HIS A 22 21.40 1.06 -25.21
CA HIS A 22 21.78 1.11 -23.79
C HIS A 22 20.79 1.95 -22.96
N LYS A 23 20.28 3.05 -23.52
CA LYS A 23 19.25 3.87 -22.86
C LYS A 23 17.91 3.15 -22.80
N SER A 24 17.51 2.45 -23.86
CA SER A 24 16.25 1.71 -23.87
C SER A 24 16.27 0.54 -22.89
N SER A 25 17.36 -0.23 -22.86
CA SER A 25 17.55 -1.34 -21.90
C SER A 25 17.57 -0.86 -20.45
N GLN A 26 18.29 0.22 -20.15
CA GLN A 26 18.28 0.82 -18.80
C GLN A 26 16.89 1.35 -18.41
N SER A 27 16.16 1.94 -19.37
CA SER A 27 14.79 2.41 -19.15
C SER A 27 13.84 1.24 -18.86
N THR A 28 13.95 0.13 -19.59
CA THR A 28 13.13 -1.06 -19.34
C THR A 28 13.45 -1.70 -17.99
N GLU A 29 14.74 -1.83 -17.63
CA GLU A 29 15.11 -2.37 -16.32
C GLU A 29 14.63 -1.49 -15.16
N ALA A 30 14.68 -0.16 -15.31
CA ALA A 30 14.17 0.76 -14.30
C ALA A 30 12.65 0.64 -14.14
N ALA A 31 11.92 0.51 -15.25
CA ALA A 31 10.47 0.29 -15.23
C ALA A 31 10.10 -1.06 -14.58
N ASP A 32 10.84 -2.12 -14.89
CA ASP A 32 10.62 -3.45 -14.30
C ASP A 32 10.90 -3.46 -12.80
N ARG A 33 11.98 -2.77 -12.36
CA ARG A 33 12.28 -2.59 -10.93
C ARG A 33 11.17 -1.82 -10.20
N GLU A 34 10.65 -0.75 -10.80
CA GLU A 34 9.55 0.00 -10.17
C GLU A 34 8.27 -0.83 -10.10
N LYS A 35 7.93 -1.55 -11.17
CA LYS A 35 6.80 -2.48 -11.17
C LYS A 35 6.92 -3.54 -10.08
N ALA A 36 8.12 -4.10 -9.89
CA ALA A 36 8.39 -5.05 -8.82
C ALA A 36 8.22 -4.41 -7.42
N ARG A 37 8.72 -3.18 -7.23
CA ARG A 37 8.54 -2.42 -5.98
C ARG A 37 7.06 -2.20 -5.66
N LEU A 38 6.28 -1.75 -6.64
CA LEU A 38 4.84 -1.53 -6.49
C LEU A 38 4.08 -2.83 -6.17
N ALA A 39 4.48 -3.95 -6.78
CA ALA A 39 3.90 -5.26 -6.48
C ALA A 39 4.14 -5.68 -5.02
N VAL A 40 5.34 -5.44 -4.48
CA VAL A 40 5.68 -5.74 -3.07
C VAL A 40 4.88 -4.86 -2.11
N ILE A 41 4.73 -3.57 -2.42
CA ILE A 41 3.91 -2.65 -1.62
C ILE A 41 2.46 -3.11 -1.59
N ARG A 42 1.88 -3.39 -2.77
CA ARG A 42 0.50 -3.87 -2.88
C ARG A 42 0.30 -5.17 -2.10
N SER A 43 1.25 -6.10 -2.18
CA SER A 43 1.19 -7.35 -1.43
C SER A 43 1.18 -7.14 0.09
N HIS A 44 2.01 -6.23 0.62
CA HIS A 44 2.00 -5.92 2.06
C HIS A 44 0.69 -5.29 2.52
N LEU A 45 0.15 -4.36 1.73
CA LEU A 45 -1.13 -3.73 2.04
C LEU A 45 -2.29 -4.74 2.01
N GLN A 46 -2.26 -5.68 1.07
CA GLN A 46 -3.20 -6.81 1.04
C GLN A 46 -3.06 -7.70 2.28
N SER A 47 -1.84 -7.95 2.77
CA SER A 47 -1.64 -8.69 4.03
C SER A 47 -2.30 -7.98 5.21
N PHE A 48 -2.15 -6.66 5.37
CA PHE A 48 -2.85 -5.92 6.41
C PHE A 48 -4.38 -5.96 6.27
N TYR A 49 -4.87 -5.89 5.03
CA TYR A 49 -6.30 -5.98 4.74
C TYR A 49 -6.88 -7.34 5.16
N ILE A 50 -6.16 -8.43 4.90
CA ILE A 50 -6.52 -9.80 5.30
C ILE A 50 -6.43 -9.94 6.84
N GLU A 51 -5.34 -9.50 7.47
CA GLU A 51 -5.16 -9.53 8.93
C GLU A 51 -6.33 -8.86 9.66
N GLY A 52 -6.75 -7.67 9.21
CA GLY A 52 -7.90 -6.98 9.77
C GLY A 52 -9.22 -7.74 9.54
N GLY A 53 -9.35 -8.45 8.42
CA GLY A 53 -10.50 -9.31 8.15
C GLY A 53 -10.60 -10.46 9.15
N SER A 54 -9.47 -11.14 9.42
CA SER A 54 -9.41 -12.20 10.42
C SER A 54 -9.79 -11.72 11.83
N LEU A 55 -9.42 -10.48 12.21
CA LEU A 55 -9.86 -9.88 13.47
C LEU A 55 -11.37 -9.59 13.52
N MET A 56 -11.98 -9.20 12.40
CA MET A 56 -13.43 -8.99 12.30
C MET A 56 -14.21 -10.30 12.46
N ASP A 57 -13.69 -11.37 11.88
CA ASP A 57 -14.32 -12.70 11.87
C ASP A 57 -14.12 -13.46 13.20
N LYS A 58 -13.22 -12.99 14.07
CA LYS A 58 -13.01 -13.57 15.40
C LYS A 58 -14.32 -13.51 16.22
N PRO A 59 -14.82 -14.66 16.70
CA PRO A 59 -16.04 -14.69 17.49
C PRO A 59 -15.78 -14.10 18.88
N VAL A 60 -16.62 -13.14 19.27
CA VAL A 60 -16.65 -12.60 20.63
C VAL A 60 -18.08 -12.77 21.15
N PRO A 61 -18.31 -13.59 22.19
CA PRO A 61 -19.66 -13.85 22.68
C PRO A 61 -20.29 -12.58 23.28
N PRO A 62 -21.63 -12.42 23.20
CA PRO A 62 -22.32 -11.25 23.77
C PRO A 62 -22.06 -11.01 25.26
N ASN A 63 -21.80 -12.09 26.01
CA ASN A 63 -21.49 -12.07 27.44
C ASN A 63 -19.99 -12.35 27.71
N ALA A 64 -19.11 -11.91 26.80
CA ALA A 64 -17.67 -12.02 26.98
C ALA A 64 -17.23 -11.39 28.31
N SER A 65 -16.22 -11.98 28.95
CA SER A 65 -15.64 -11.38 30.15
C SER A 65 -14.94 -10.06 29.80
N PRO A 66 -14.80 -9.13 30.76
CA PRO A 66 -14.09 -7.87 30.54
C PRO A 66 -12.67 -8.08 30.00
N GLU A 67 -11.97 -9.13 30.42
CA GLU A 67 -10.63 -9.46 29.97
C GLU A 67 -10.60 -9.85 28.49
N LEU A 68 -11.59 -10.63 28.03
CA LEU A 68 -11.69 -11.02 26.62
C LEU A 68 -12.03 -9.82 25.73
N ILE A 69 -12.89 -8.92 26.22
CA ILE A 69 -13.22 -7.66 25.54
C ILE A 69 -11.96 -6.80 25.42
N ALA A 70 -11.22 -6.61 26.52
CA ALA A 70 -10.00 -5.81 26.55
C ALA A 70 -8.90 -6.40 25.65
N GLN A 71 -8.79 -7.73 25.61
CA GLN A 71 -7.87 -8.41 24.70
C GLN A 71 -8.24 -8.14 23.24
N TYR A 72 -9.53 -8.24 22.89
CA TYR A 72 -9.98 -7.97 21.53
C TYR A 72 -9.70 -6.53 21.08
N THR A 73 -9.98 -5.54 21.94
CA THR A 73 -9.71 -4.14 21.65
C THR A 73 -8.21 -3.87 21.50
N ALA A 74 -7.37 -4.48 22.37
CA ALA A 74 -5.92 -4.35 22.28
C ALA A 74 -5.33 -4.98 21.00
N GLU A 75 -5.87 -6.12 20.56
CA GLU A 75 -5.50 -6.74 19.28
C GLU A 75 -5.84 -5.83 18.08
N ALA A 76 -7.03 -5.20 18.10
CA ALA A 76 -7.45 -4.24 17.08
C ALA A 76 -6.53 -3.01 17.01
N GLU A 77 -6.19 -2.43 18.16
CA GLU A 77 -5.27 -1.28 18.25
C GLU A 77 -3.84 -1.65 17.82
N THR A 78 -3.38 -2.84 18.21
CA THR A 78 -2.05 -3.35 17.83
C THR A 78 -1.95 -3.52 16.32
N TRP A 79 -2.96 -4.11 15.68
CA TRP A 79 -3.02 -4.25 14.23
C TRP A 79 -3.03 -2.88 13.54
N ALA A 80 -3.88 -1.96 13.97
CA ALA A 80 -3.98 -0.62 13.39
C ALA A 80 -2.66 0.15 13.51
N THR A 81 -2.01 0.07 14.66
CA THR A 81 -0.70 0.69 14.90
C THR A 81 0.37 0.08 14.00
N LYS A 82 0.46 -1.26 13.96
CA LYS A 82 1.40 -1.99 13.09
C LYS A 82 1.26 -1.58 11.62
N ALA A 83 0.02 -1.55 11.12
CA ALA A 83 -0.28 -1.15 9.75
C ALA A 83 0.11 0.31 9.49
N ASN A 84 -0.31 1.24 10.37
CA ASN A 84 -0.01 2.65 10.21
C ASN A 84 1.50 2.95 10.28
N THR A 85 2.22 2.30 11.18
CA THR A 85 3.68 2.45 11.31
C THR A 85 4.39 2.01 10.03
N TRP A 86 4.03 0.84 9.49
CA TRP A 86 4.62 0.37 8.24
C TRP A 86 4.29 1.31 7.08
N ILE A 87 3.02 1.70 6.93
CA ILE A 87 2.57 2.65 5.90
C ILE A 87 3.32 3.98 6.02
N GLY A 88 3.42 4.55 7.21
CA GLY A 88 4.11 5.81 7.44
C GLY A 88 5.61 5.75 7.17
N THR A 89 6.24 4.60 7.44
CA THR A 89 7.68 4.37 7.23
C THR A 89 7.99 4.15 5.75
N GLU A 90 7.24 3.28 5.08
CA GLU A 90 7.53 2.87 3.70
C GLU A 90 6.91 3.78 2.63
N LEU A 91 5.74 4.35 2.92
CA LEU A 91 4.91 5.11 1.95
C LEU A 91 4.76 6.59 2.35
N GLY A 92 5.25 6.96 3.53
CA GLY A 92 5.28 8.33 4.02
C GLY A 92 4.01 8.81 4.70
N LYS A 93 4.08 10.04 5.23
CA LYS A 93 3.02 10.63 6.07
C LYS A 93 1.69 10.81 5.33
N GLY A 94 1.71 11.06 4.02
CA GLY A 94 0.50 11.21 3.22
C GLY A 94 -0.31 9.92 3.12
N ALA A 95 0.36 8.79 2.91
CA ALA A 95 -0.28 7.48 2.90
C ALA A 95 -0.81 7.10 4.30
N SER A 96 -0.03 7.39 5.36
CA SER A 96 -0.46 7.20 6.74
C SER A 96 -1.72 8.00 7.07
N ALA A 97 -1.77 9.29 6.68
CA ALA A 97 -2.94 10.14 6.87
C ALA A 97 -4.18 9.59 6.15
N ARG A 98 -4.04 9.09 4.92
CA ARG A 98 -5.13 8.44 4.17
C ARG A 98 -5.62 7.16 4.84
N PHE A 99 -4.70 6.37 5.41
CA PHE A 99 -5.07 5.15 6.13
C PHE A 99 -5.92 5.45 7.37
N VAL A 100 -5.50 6.43 8.18
CA VAL A 100 -6.21 6.80 9.43
C VAL A 100 -7.32 7.82 9.24
N ASP A 101 -7.66 8.18 8.00
CA ASP A 101 -8.70 9.16 7.71
C ASP A 101 -10.08 8.58 8.06
N ARG A 102 -10.70 9.13 9.10
CA ARG A 102 -12.03 8.73 9.59
C ARG A 102 -13.12 9.76 9.24
N THR A 103 -12.79 10.78 8.46
CA THR A 103 -13.70 11.90 8.17
C THR A 103 -14.90 11.49 7.29
N ALA A 104 -14.85 10.34 6.63
CA ALA A 104 -15.85 9.94 5.65
C ALA A 104 -17.06 9.15 6.20
N TYR A 105 -17.06 8.66 7.45
CA TYR A 105 -18.13 7.75 7.90
C TYR A 105 -18.61 7.99 9.35
N PRO A 106 -19.90 8.31 9.56
CA PRO A 106 -20.49 8.36 10.89
C PRO A 106 -20.58 6.95 11.50
N SER A 107 -20.39 6.87 12.83
CA SER A 107 -20.37 5.64 13.62
C SER A 107 -21.52 4.69 13.26
N ARG A 108 -21.20 3.49 12.76
CA ARG A 108 -22.19 2.45 12.49
C ARG A 108 -22.50 1.67 13.76
N PHE A 109 -23.57 1.96 14.47
CA PHE A 109 -23.93 1.19 15.68
C PHE A 109 -24.12 -0.31 15.37
N MET A 110 -23.34 -1.18 16.01
CA MET A 110 -23.58 -2.63 16.01
C MET A 110 -24.50 -2.98 17.18
N SER A 111 -25.69 -3.55 16.91
CA SER A 111 -26.57 -4.07 17.95
C SER A 111 -26.14 -5.49 18.34
N GLY A 112 -26.21 -5.83 19.64
CA GLY A 112 -26.05 -7.20 20.15
C GLY A 112 -24.65 -7.64 20.61
N VAL A 113 -23.66 -6.74 20.65
CA VAL A 113 -22.32 -6.99 21.22
C VAL A 113 -22.02 -5.93 22.28
N ALA A 114 -21.14 -6.23 23.24
CA ALA A 114 -20.61 -5.22 24.16
C ALA A 114 -20.16 -3.98 23.36
N PRO A 115 -20.53 -2.74 23.78
CA PRO A 115 -20.28 -1.52 23.01
C PRO A 115 -18.83 -1.37 22.53
N GLU A 116 -17.88 -1.79 23.35
CA GLU A 116 -16.44 -1.75 23.09
C GLU A 116 -16.03 -2.64 21.91
N VAL A 117 -16.57 -3.86 21.86
CA VAL A 117 -16.30 -4.79 20.76
C VAL A 117 -16.95 -4.30 19.46
N GLY A 118 -18.17 -3.78 19.55
CA GLY A 118 -18.84 -3.14 18.41
C GLY A 118 -18.01 -1.98 17.86
N ASN A 119 -17.54 -1.09 18.74
CA ASN A 119 -16.67 0.04 18.40
C ASN A 119 -15.35 -0.41 17.75
N ALA A 120 -14.71 -1.45 18.28
CA ALA A 120 -13.50 -2.03 17.70
C ALA A 120 -13.74 -2.61 16.30
N LYS A 121 -14.86 -3.31 16.06
CA LYS A 121 -15.21 -3.83 14.74
C LYS A 121 -15.46 -2.72 13.72
N ILE A 122 -16.17 -1.66 14.10
CA ILE A 122 -16.37 -0.48 13.25
C ILE A 122 -15.02 0.15 12.90
N PHE A 123 -14.16 0.33 13.91
CA PHE A 123 -12.82 0.86 13.72
C PHE A 123 -11.99 0.04 12.73
N ILE A 124 -11.97 -1.28 12.86
CA ILE A 124 -11.29 -2.17 11.91
C ILE A 124 -11.91 -2.06 10.51
N ALA A 125 -13.24 -2.02 10.42
CA ALA A 125 -13.94 -1.92 9.14
C ALA A 125 -13.60 -0.62 8.39
N ASP A 126 -13.56 0.51 9.08
CA ASP A 126 -13.19 1.81 8.51
C ASP A 126 -11.77 1.77 7.93
N LEU A 127 -10.80 1.30 8.73
CA LEU A 127 -9.40 1.21 8.32
C LEU A 127 -9.19 0.22 7.16
N ARG A 128 -9.90 -0.91 7.14
CA ARG A 128 -9.87 -1.85 6.02
C ARG A 128 -10.45 -1.26 4.74
N GLN A 129 -11.48 -0.43 4.85
CA GLN A 129 -12.04 0.26 3.69
C GLN A 129 -11.03 1.27 3.13
N ASN A 130 -10.31 1.99 3.99
CA ASN A 130 -9.23 2.87 3.56
C ASN A 130 -8.10 2.09 2.88
N LEU A 131 -7.70 0.93 3.43
CA LEU A 131 -6.76 0.02 2.79
C LEU A 131 -7.24 -0.45 1.42
N ALA A 132 -8.50 -0.86 1.28
CA ALA A 132 -9.05 -1.29 -0.01
C ALA A 132 -9.00 -0.18 -1.06
N LYS A 133 -9.43 1.04 -0.70
CA LYS A 133 -9.35 2.21 -1.58
C LYS A 133 -7.91 2.52 -1.98
N MET A 134 -7.01 2.51 -1.01
CA MET A 134 -5.58 2.65 -1.24
C MET A 134 -5.13 1.59 -2.27
N ILE A 135 -5.56 0.34 -2.12
CA ILE A 135 -5.20 -0.81 -2.99
C ILE A 135 -5.68 -0.69 -4.43
N GLU A 136 -6.91 -0.23 -4.59
CA GLU A 136 -7.54 -0.12 -5.90
C GLU A 136 -7.01 1.08 -6.70
N THR A 137 -6.62 2.16 -6.00
CA THR A 137 -6.28 3.44 -6.63
C THR A 137 -4.78 3.71 -6.68
N ASP A 138 -3.97 2.83 -6.10
CA ASP A 138 -2.55 3.07 -5.83
C ASP A 138 -2.32 4.42 -5.14
N ALA A 139 -3.26 4.89 -4.31
CA ALA A 139 -3.21 6.22 -3.68
C ALA A 139 -2.10 6.37 -2.60
N TRP A 140 -1.30 5.33 -2.38
CA TRP A 140 -0.02 5.40 -1.68
C TRP A 140 1.14 5.82 -2.59
N ASP A 141 1.01 5.63 -3.90
CA ASP A 141 2.00 5.99 -4.89
C ASP A 141 1.80 7.47 -5.22
N SER A 142 2.25 8.34 -4.33
CA SER A 142 2.26 9.78 -4.59
C SER A 142 3.24 10.18 -5.69
N GLY A 143 3.92 9.21 -6.32
CA GLY A 143 5.19 9.44 -6.99
C GLY A 143 6.22 9.93 -5.97
N ALA A 144 7.42 9.36 -5.99
CA ALA A 144 8.56 10.22 -5.66
C ALA A 144 8.42 11.47 -6.53
N ALA A 145 8.38 12.65 -5.90
CA ALA A 145 8.37 13.95 -6.57
C ALA A 145 9.23 13.88 -7.85
N ARG A 146 8.58 14.05 -9.00
CA ARG A 146 9.26 14.39 -10.25
C ARG A 146 9.53 15.88 -10.26
#